data_AF-A0A1Y3BBE2-F1
#
_entry.id   AF-A0A1Y3BBE2-F1
#
_cell.length_a   1.000
_cell.length_b   1.000
_cell.length_c   1.000
_cell.angle_alpha   90.00
_cell.angle_beta   90.00
_cell.angle_gamma   90.00
#
_symmetry.space_group_name_H-M   'P 1'
#
loop_
_entity.id
_entity.type
_entity.pdbx_description
1 polymer ?
#
loop_
_entity_poly.entity_id
_entity_poly.type
_entity_poly.pdbx_seq_one_letter_code
_entity_poly.pdbx_strand_id
1 'polypeptide(L)'
;MLLITKDFYVYDVPIGSIDTAINKLYLRTKPIPLSEKYPILYQNKNFQYIKNRIFNAFIMTDINSEWICITTWYTRDAIRGINYAIDTSEVYRGWGFEGDIPEVLISTDEICVYYSLRRHEDYSLHLNTYKCEGNDIRNHQYIDPQNNYQFAICHADDTNTNITIEWNYCKSGNPVRWPVLKGFVTDGKFYLFGEYYIYIFDENVFHKQGVPYQVKNRSYNYFFNCAGIIPPGQVISSSCK
;
A
#
# COMPACT_ATOMS: atom_id res chain seq x y z
N MET A 1 -3.61 10.44 -5.60
CA MET A 1 -3.18 9.04 -5.43
C MET A 1 -2.65 8.53 -6.76
N LEU A 2 -1.63 7.67 -6.74
CA LEU A 2 -1.10 7.01 -7.93
C LEU A 2 -1.28 5.50 -7.80
N LEU A 3 -1.71 4.85 -8.87
CA LEU A 3 -1.70 3.40 -8.98
C LEU A 3 -0.73 2.99 -10.08
N ILE A 4 0.24 2.14 -9.72
CA ILE A 4 1.23 1.62 -10.65
C ILE A 4 1.03 0.10 -10.72
N THR A 5 0.79 -0.40 -11.93
CA THR A 5 0.63 -1.83 -12.18
C THR A 5 1.98 -2.55 -12.24
N LYS A 6 1.96 -3.88 -12.13
CA LYS A 6 3.18 -4.70 -12.22
C LYS A 6 3.88 -4.63 -13.58
N ASP A 7 3.13 -4.35 -14.63
CA ASP A 7 3.61 -4.14 -16.01
C ASP A 7 3.91 -2.65 -16.31
N PHE A 8 4.04 -1.83 -15.27
CA PHE A 8 4.47 -0.43 -15.34
C PHE A 8 3.54 0.48 -16.13
N TYR A 9 2.23 0.33 -15.91
CA TYR A 9 1.23 1.34 -16.27
C TYR A 9 0.86 2.18 -15.05
N VAL A 10 0.62 3.46 -15.28
CA VAL A 10 0.30 4.44 -14.24
C VAL A 10 -1.10 4.98 -14.46
N TYR A 11 -1.93 4.93 -13.41
CA TYR A 11 -3.17 5.70 -13.35
C TYR A 11 -2.95 6.91 -12.45
N ASP A 12 -3.21 8.09 -13.00
CA ASP A 12 -3.44 9.28 -12.19
C ASP A 12 -4.82 9.16 -11.58
N VAL A 13 -4.87 8.99 -10.26
CA VAL A 13 -6.12 8.87 -9.52
C VAL A 13 -6.35 10.18 -8.73
N PRO A 14 -7.27 11.05 -9.21
CA PRO A 14 -7.55 12.33 -8.56
C PRO A 14 -7.92 12.19 -7.08
N ILE A 15 -7.67 13.24 -6.31
CA ILE A 15 -8.19 13.35 -4.93
C ILE A 15 -9.72 13.18 -4.95
N GLY A 16 -10.27 12.49 -3.94
CA GLY A 16 -11.70 12.19 -3.87
C GLY A 16 -12.20 11.19 -4.91
N SER A 17 -11.29 10.43 -5.54
CA SER A 17 -11.68 9.35 -6.45
C SER A 17 -12.21 8.11 -5.75
N ILE A 18 -12.06 8.02 -4.43
CA ILE A 18 -12.70 6.97 -3.64
C ILE A 18 -13.97 7.54 -3.03
N ASP A 19 -15.10 6.96 -3.40
CA ASP A 19 -16.33 7.14 -2.64
C ASP A 19 -16.29 6.18 -1.46
N THR A 20 -15.97 6.70 -0.28
CA THR A 20 -15.80 5.92 0.95
C THR A 20 -17.14 5.49 1.56
N ALA A 21 -18.27 6.06 1.13
CA ALA A 21 -19.60 5.65 1.58
C ALA A 21 -20.00 4.34 0.91
N ILE A 22 -19.72 4.22 -0.39
CA ILE A 22 -19.98 3.00 -1.15
C ILE A 22 -18.73 2.19 -1.44
N ASN A 23 -17.55 2.52 -0.88
CA ASN A 23 -16.27 1.85 -1.09
C ASN A 23 -15.96 1.56 -2.57
N LYS A 24 -16.01 2.58 -3.43
CA LYS A 24 -15.73 2.44 -4.87
C LYS A 24 -14.67 3.43 -5.31
N LEU A 25 -13.65 2.93 -6.02
CA LEU A 25 -12.57 3.73 -6.59
C LEU A 25 -12.84 4.03 -8.07
N TYR A 26 -12.90 5.30 -8.42
CA TYR A 26 -13.09 5.79 -9.77
C TYR A 26 -11.73 6.15 -10.39
N LEU A 27 -11.26 5.36 -11.37
CA LEU A 27 -9.95 5.62 -11.99
C LEU A 27 -9.96 6.87 -12.87
N ARG A 28 -11.08 7.14 -13.56
CA ARG A 28 -11.37 8.33 -14.39
C ARG A 28 -10.43 8.57 -15.59
N THR A 29 -9.26 7.95 -15.62
CA THR A 29 -8.23 8.09 -16.65
C THR A 29 -7.86 6.72 -17.21
N LYS A 30 -7.38 6.70 -18.45
CA LYS A 30 -6.72 5.51 -19.01
C LYS A 30 -5.32 5.41 -18.43
N PRO A 31 -4.80 4.18 -18.23
CA PRO A 31 -3.43 4.02 -17.81
C PRO A 31 -2.46 4.56 -18.86
N ILE A 32 -1.36 5.17 -18.41
CA ILE A 32 -0.26 5.64 -19.25
C ILE A 32 0.98 4.81 -18.92
N PRO A 33 1.76 4.33 -19.90
CA PRO A 33 3.02 3.63 -19.62
C PRO A 33 3.95 4.48 -18.74
N LEU A 34 4.64 3.86 -17.78
CA LEU A 34 5.60 4.53 -16.90
C LEU A 34 6.71 5.25 -17.69
N SER A 35 7.12 4.66 -18.83
CA SER A 35 8.09 5.23 -19.75
C SER A 35 7.64 6.54 -20.39
N GLU A 36 6.34 6.74 -20.53
CA GLU A 36 5.74 7.96 -21.08
C GLU A 36 5.43 8.96 -19.96
N LYS A 37 4.84 8.49 -18.85
CA LYS A 37 4.43 9.33 -17.72
C LYS A 37 5.62 9.89 -16.93
N TYR A 38 6.61 9.05 -16.63
CA TYR A 38 7.82 9.41 -15.87
C TYR A 38 9.08 8.95 -16.63
N PRO A 39 9.39 9.59 -17.77
CA PRO A 39 10.48 9.15 -18.65
C PRO A 39 11.85 9.19 -17.96
N ILE A 40 12.09 10.16 -17.07
CA ILE A 40 13.35 10.29 -16.32
C ILE A 40 13.55 9.10 -15.37
N LEU A 41 12.50 8.72 -14.62
CA LEU A 41 12.51 7.51 -13.79
C LEU A 41 12.75 6.27 -14.65
N TYR A 42 11.98 6.12 -15.73
CA TYR A 42 12.07 4.93 -16.58
C TYR A 42 13.45 4.80 -17.23
N GLN A 43 14.04 5.87 -17.76
CA GLN A 43 15.34 5.82 -18.43
C GLN A 43 16.51 5.73 -17.44
N ASN A 44 16.27 5.92 -16.14
CA ASN A 44 17.32 5.83 -15.13
C ASN A 44 17.99 4.44 -15.16
N LYS A 45 19.33 4.43 -15.23
CA LYS A 45 20.12 3.20 -15.33
C LYS A 45 19.86 2.26 -14.15
N ASN A 46 19.72 2.79 -12.94
CA ASN A 46 19.44 1.98 -11.77
C ASN A 46 18.02 1.40 -11.84
N PHE A 47 17.03 2.15 -12.33
CA PHE A 47 15.66 1.65 -12.47
C PHE A 47 15.61 0.49 -13.46
N GLN A 48 16.24 0.66 -14.63
CA GLN A 48 16.34 -0.39 -15.63
C GLN A 48 17.01 -1.65 -15.11
N TYR A 49 17.96 -1.51 -14.18
CA TYR A 49 18.63 -2.63 -13.53
C TYR A 49 17.74 -3.33 -12.49
N ILE A 50 16.97 -2.59 -11.68
CA ILE A 50 16.17 -3.16 -10.58
C ILE A 50 14.72 -3.49 -10.95
N LYS A 51 14.20 -3.08 -12.12
CA LYS A 51 12.77 -3.21 -12.47
C LYS A 51 12.24 -4.65 -12.40
N ASN A 52 13.09 -5.67 -12.55
CA ASN A 52 12.73 -7.08 -12.43
C ASN A 52 13.01 -7.68 -11.04
N ARG A 53 13.44 -6.86 -10.08
CA ARG A 53 13.83 -7.24 -8.70
C ARG A 53 13.10 -6.38 -7.66
N ILE A 54 12.01 -5.74 -8.06
CA ILE A 54 11.20 -4.91 -7.18
C ILE A 54 10.60 -5.81 -6.09
N PHE A 55 10.94 -5.51 -4.84
CA PHE A 55 10.36 -6.16 -3.68
C PHE A 55 9.10 -5.42 -3.24
N ASN A 56 9.23 -4.11 -2.98
CA ASN A 56 8.09 -3.24 -2.71
C ASN A 56 8.11 -2.01 -3.63
N ALA A 57 6.93 -1.60 -4.05
CA ALA A 57 6.68 -0.27 -4.61
C ALA A 57 5.52 0.35 -3.85
N PHE A 58 5.66 1.61 -3.43
CA PHE A 58 4.67 2.34 -2.67
C PHE A 58 4.87 3.85 -2.90
N ILE A 59 3.80 4.59 -2.68
CA ILE A 59 3.81 6.05 -2.69
C ILE A 59 3.93 6.55 -1.26
N MET A 60 4.69 7.62 -1.08
CA MET A 60 4.79 8.33 0.19
C MET A 60 4.91 9.82 -0.07
N THR A 61 4.37 10.62 0.83
CA THR A 61 4.46 12.08 0.76
C THR A 61 5.38 12.56 1.86
N ASP A 62 6.31 13.47 1.55
CA ASP A 62 7.09 14.18 2.56
C ASP A 62 6.80 15.69 2.48
N ILE A 63 7.55 16.50 3.23
CA ILE A 63 7.33 17.96 3.21
C ILE A 63 7.66 18.63 1.86
N ASN A 64 8.41 17.93 1.00
CA ASN A 64 8.96 18.48 -0.24
C ASN A 64 8.24 17.98 -1.50
N SER A 65 7.77 16.74 -1.52
CA SER A 65 7.18 16.13 -2.71
C SER A 65 6.33 14.88 -2.39
N GLU A 66 5.58 14.41 -3.39
CA GLU A 66 5.13 13.03 -3.48
C GLU A 66 6.20 12.16 -4.12
N TRP A 67 6.37 10.93 -3.61
CA TRP A 67 7.47 10.07 -4.01
C TRP A 67 6.98 8.70 -4.47
N ILE A 68 7.56 8.23 -5.58
CA ILE A 68 7.51 6.81 -5.94
C ILE A 68 8.71 6.15 -5.27
N CYS A 69 8.44 5.35 -4.24
CA CYS A 69 9.44 4.59 -3.51
C CYS A 69 9.43 3.14 -3.99
N ILE A 70 10.58 2.69 -4.48
CA ILE A 70 10.82 1.31 -4.90
C ILE A 70 11.94 0.77 -4.04
N THR A 71 11.72 -0.39 -3.42
CA THR A 71 12.74 -1.11 -2.65
C THR A 71 13.02 -2.47 -3.27
N THR A 72 14.24 -2.92 -3.04
CA THR A 72 14.77 -4.23 -3.39
C THR A 72 15.08 -4.98 -2.10
N TRP A 73 15.26 -6.30 -2.20
CA TRP A 73 15.65 -7.11 -1.05
C TRP A 73 17.17 -7.00 -0.86
N TYR A 74 17.63 -6.04 -0.06
CA TYR A 74 19.06 -5.69 0.01
C TYR A 74 19.91 -6.85 0.51
N THR A 75 19.44 -7.63 1.48
CA THR A 75 20.15 -8.82 1.98
C THR A 75 20.30 -9.95 0.95
N ARG A 76 19.49 -9.95 -0.11
CA ARG A 76 19.56 -10.95 -1.20
C ARG A 76 20.32 -10.43 -2.41
N ASP A 77 20.09 -9.18 -2.76
CA ASP A 77 20.54 -8.58 -4.01
C ASP A 77 21.77 -7.68 -3.85
N ALA A 78 22.10 -7.24 -2.62
CA ALA A 78 23.10 -6.21 -2.32
C ALA A 78 22.92 -4.90 -3.13
N ILE A 79 21.69 -4.64 -3.57
CA ILE A 79 21.30 -3.51 -4.42
C ILE A 79 20.22 -2.73 -3.70
N ARG A 80 20.33 -1.40 -3.72
CA ARG A 80 19.29 -0.51 -3.20
C ARG A 80 18.30 -0.13 -4.29
N GLY A 81 17.09 0.21 -3.86
CA GLY A 81 16.03 0.64 -4.75
C GLY A 81 16.17 2.08 -5.25
N ILE A 82 15.03 2.72 -5.53
CA ILE A 82 14.93 4.08 -6.07
C ILE A 82 13.83 4.85 -5.36
N ASN A 83 14.12 6.11 -5.04
CA ASN A 83 13.12 7.09 -4.64
C ASN A 83 13.04 8.15 -5.73
N TYR A 84 11.86 8.36 -6.30
CA TYR A 84 11.64 9.34 -7.35
C TYR A 84 10.68 10.42 -6.86
N ALA A 85 11.15 11.67 -6.83
CA ALA A 85 10.32 12.82 -6.50
C ALA A 85 9.47 13.17 -7.72
N ILE A 86 8.15 13.09 -7.57
CA ILE A 86 7.21 13.30 -8.69
C ILE A 86 7.24 14.76 -9.14
N ASP A 87 7.29 15.70 -8.21
CA ASP A 87 7.16 17.12 -8.52
C ASP A 87 8.40 17.71 -9.18
N THR A 88 9.59 17.27 -8.73
CA THR A 88 10.87 17.74 -9.27
C THR A 88 11.42 16.85 -10.37
N SER A 89 10.82 15.67 -10.57
CA SER A 89 11.32 14.62 -11.48
C SER A 89 12.75 14.15 -11.17
N GLU A 90 13.19 14.30 -9.92
CA GLU A 90 14.52 13.91 -9.48
C GLU A 90 14.54 12.43 -9.07
N VAL A 91 15.61 11.73 -9.47
CA VAL A 91 15.84 10.34 -9.09
C VAL A 91 16.92 10.28 -8.01
N TYR A 92 16.58 9.71 -6.86
CA TYR A 92 17.48 9.47 -5.75
C TYR A 92 17.79 7.99 -5.58
N ARG A 93 18.94 7.71 -4.99
CA ARG A 93 19.25 6.37 -4.50
C ARG A 93 18.20 6.02 -3.43
N GLY A 94 17.39 5.01 -3.69
CA GLY A 94 16.34 4.61 -2.78
C GLY A 94 16.84 3.69 -1.68
N TRP A 95 15.87 3.14 -0.97
CA TRP A 95 16.10 2.31 0.19
C TRP A 95 16.34 0.84 -0.18
N GLY A 96 17.05 0.14 0.70
CA GLY A 96 17.16 -1.32 0.69
C GLY A 96 16.38 -1.90 1.86
N PHE A 97 15.60 -2.96 1.63
CA PHE A 97 15.00 -3.72 2.72
C PHE A 97 16.03 -4.70 3.30
N GLU A 98 16.39 -4.55 4.58
CA GLU A 98 17.39 -5.38 5.25
C GLU A 98 16.80 -6.60 5.98
N GLY A 99 15.48 -6.73 6.05
CA GLY A 99 14.84 -7.87 6.69
C GLY A 99 14.96 -9.18 5.91
N ASP A 100 14.50 -10.26 6.52
CA ASP A 100 14.56 -11.64 6.02
C ASP A 100 13.18 -12.26 5.78
N ILE A 101 12.12 -11.64 6.29
CA ILE A 101 10.73 -12.07 6.10
C ILE A 101 10.00 -11.14 5.12
N PRO A 102 9.21 -11.71 4.20
CA PRO A 102 8.41 -10.91 3.27
C PRO A 102 7.44 -9.96 4.00
N GLU A 103 7.42 -8.72 3.56
CA GLU A 103 6.49 -7.69 4.01
C GLU A 103 5.87 -6.97 2.80
N VAL A 104 4.64 -6.52 2.99
CA VAL A 104 3.94 -5.67 2.03
C VAL A 104 3.88 -4.26 2.61
N LEU A 105 4.49 -3.32 1.91
CA LEU A 105 4.40 -1.90 2.27
C LEU A 105 3.11 -1.28 1.70
N ILE A 106 2.43 -0.52 2.56
CA ILE A 106 1.09 0.04 2.40
C ILE A 106 1.20 1.57 2.49
N SER A 107 0.85 2.24 1.40
CA SER A 107 0.86 3.71 1.33
C SER A 107 -0.21 4.33 2.23
N THR A 108 0.00 5.58 2.65
CA THR A 108 -0.95 6.41 3.38
C THR A 108 -0.86 7.84 2.86
N ASP A 109 -1.87 8.65 3.14
CA ASP A 109 -1.89 10.10 2.92
C ASP A 109 -1.23 10.89 4.05
N GLU A 110 -0.76 10.22 5.12
CA GLU A 110 0.06 10.84 6.15
C GLU A 110 1.50 11.13 5.71
N ILE A 111 2.02 12.30 6.10
CA ILE A 111 3.38 12.74 5.78
C ILE A 111 4.41 11.82 6.43
N CYS A 112 5.30 11.25 5.61
CA CYS A 112 6.42 10.40 6.00
C CYS A 112 6.03 9.15 6.79
N VAL A 113 4.78 8.70 6.72
CA VAL A 113 4.30 7.48 7.37
C VAL A 113 3.95 6.45 6.31
N TYR A 114 4.11 5.19 6.63
CA TYR A 114 3.55 4.07 5.87
C TYR A 114 3.39 2.86 6.79
N TYR A 115 2.50 1.95 6.39
CA TYR A 115 2.29 0.72 7.13
C TYR A 115 3.01 -0.44 6.45
N SER A 116 3.30 -1.48 7.23
CA SER A 116 3.78 -2.76 6.72
C SER A 116 2.84 -3.87 7.17
N LEU A 117 2.67 -4.87 6.32
CA LEU A 117 2.02 -6.12 6.65
C LEU A 117 3.01 -7.26 6.47
N ARG A 118 3.34 -7.93 7.57
CA ARG A 118 4.25 -9.08 7.58
C ARG A 118 3.44 -10.34 7.89
N ARG A 119 3.74 -11.42 7.18
CA ARG A 119 3.23 -12.74 7.56
C ARG A 119 4.23 -13.37 8.54
N HIS A 120 3.77 -13.68 9.73
CA HIS A 120 4.58 -14.38 10.73
C HIS A 120 4.58 -15.90 10.47
N GLU A 121 5.46 -16.64 11.15
CA GLU A 121 5.65 -18.08 10.95
C GLU A 121 4.38 -18.92 11.21
N ASP A 122 3.48 -18.45 12.08
CA ASP A 122 2.18 -19.07 12.38
C ASP A 122 1.06 -18.69 11.39
N TYR A 123 1.46 -18.07 10.26
CA TYR A 123 0.62 -17.51 9.21
C TYR A 123 -0.23 -16.31 9.63
N SER A 124 -0.09 -15.81 10.85
CA SER A 124 -0.79 -14.60 11.29
C SER A 124 -0.29 -13.38 10.53
N LEU A 125 -1.20 -12.43 10.32
CA LEU A 125 -0.91 -11.18 9.65
C LEU A 125 -0.60 -10.11 10.70
N HIS A 126 0.61 -9.55 10.63
CA HIS A 126 1.11 -8.55 11.55
C HIS A 126 1.20 -7.18 10.87
N LEU A 127 0.69 -6.15 11.55
CA LEU A 127 0.72 -4.77 11.13
C LEU A 127 1.77 -3.99 11.93
N ASN A 128 2.53 -3.14 11.26
CA ASN A 128 3.46 -2.20 11.90
C ASN A 128 3.48 -0.87 11.15
N THR A 129 3.92 0.19 11.83
CA THR A 129 4.07 1.54 11.29
C THR A 129 5.53 1.88 11.10
N TYR A 130 5.82 2.50 9.97
CA TYR A 130 7.13 3.04 9.63
C TYR A 130 6.99 4.54 9.50
N LYS A 131 8.05 5.25 9.90
CA LYS A 131 8.10 6.71 9.81
C LYS A 131 9.49 7.16 9.40
N CYS A 132 9.59 8.10 8.48
CA CYS A 132 10.88 8.70 8.14
C CYS A 132 11.40 9.52 9.32
N GLU A 133 12.69 9.45 9.59
CA GLU A 133 13.32 10.36 10.54
C GLU A 133 13.55 11.72 9.84
N GLY A 134 13.17 12.82 10.51
CA GLY A 134 13.38 14.16 9.95
C GLY A 134 12.56 14.51 8.70
N ASN A 135 11.30 14.08 8.57
CA ASN A 135 10.29 14.54 7.59
C ASN A 135 10.72 14.68 6.10
N ASP A 136 11.85 14.10 5.69
CA ASP A 136 12.42 14.17 4.34
C ASP A 136 13.07 12.83 4.00
N ILE A 137 12.70 12.29 2.84
CA ILE A 137 13.10 10.97 2.38
C ILE A 137 14.55 10.94 1.91
N ARG A 138 15.08 12.09 1.46
CA ARG A 138 16.38 12.20 0.78
C ARG A 138 17.55 11.72 1.61
N ASN A 139 17.46 11.80 2.93
CA ASN A 139 18.57 11.58 3.85
C ASN A 139 18.59 10.19 4.49
N HIS A 140 17.58 9.36 4.22
CA HIS A 140 17.46 8.02 4.79
C HIS A 140 17.88 6.96 3.80
N GLN A 141 18.75 6.04 4.21
CA GLN A 141 19.28 4.99 3.31
C GLN A 141 18.60 3.64 3.47
N TYR A 142 17.84 3.44 4.55
CA TYR A 142 17.21 2.18 4.92
C TYR A 142 15.80 2.45 5.45
N ILE A 143 15.00 1.37 5.48
CA ILE A 143 13.67 1.38 6.06
C ILE A 143 13.63 0.44 7.25
N ASP A 144 13.33 0.99 8.40
CA ASP A 144 13.14 0.25 9.64
C ASP A 144 11.82 0.66 10.29
N PRO A 145 11.13 -0.26 10.97
CA PRO A 145 9.88 0.05 11.64
C PRO A 145 10.10 1.09 12.73
N GLN A 146 9.12 1.96 12.95
CA GLN A 146 9.18 2.96 14.02
C GLN A 146 9.33 2.32 15.40
N ASN A 147 8.71 1.15 15.59
CA ASN A 147 8.77 0.38 16.81
C ASN A 147 9.04 -1.09 16.51
N ASN A 148 9.75 -1.76 17.41
CA ASN A 148 9.98 -3.21 17.34
C ASN A 148 8.73 -4.04 17.63
N TYR A 149 7.64 -3.40 18.07
CA TYR A 149 6.38 -4.09 18.36
C TYR A 149 5.61 -4.36 17.07
N GLN A 150 5.18 -5.60 16.91
CA GLN A 150 4.28 -6.00 15.84
C GLN A 150 2.90 -6.29 16.42
N PHE A 151 1.89 -5.86 15.69
CA PHE A 151 0.51 -6.04 16.10
C PHE A 151 -0.16 -7.11 15.25
N ALA A 152 -0.65 -8.17 15.88
CA ALA A 152 -1.38 -9.22 15.20
C ALA A 152 -2.81 -8.75 14.88
N ILE A 153 -3.25 -9.02 13.66
CA ILE A 153 -4.64 -8.86 13.25
C ILE A 153 -5.39 -10.15 13.59
N CYS A 154 -6.43 -10.03 14.39
CA CYS A 154 -7.17 -11.16 14.95
C CYS A 154 -8.65 -11.06 14.59
N HIS A 155 -9.31 -12.20 14.37
CA HIS A 155 -10.76 -12.23 14.29
C HIS A 155 -11.33 -12.00 15.70
N ALA A 156 -12.27 -11.06 15.80
CA ALA A 156 -12.90 -10.72 17.08
C ALA A 156 -13.92 -11.79 17.52
N ASP A 157 -14.44 -12.54 16.56
CA ASP A 157 -15.47 -13.55 16.73
C ASP A 157 -15.37 -14.60 15.62
N ASP A 158 -16.09 -15.72 15.77
CA ASP A 158 -16.09 -16.83 14.80
C ASP A 158 -16.83 -16.49 13.49
N THR A 159 -17.50 -15.33 13.40
CA THR A 159 -18.18 -14.91 12.17
C THR A 159 -17.19 -14.36 11.14
N ASN A 160 -15.96 -14.05 11.57
CA ASN A 160 -14.90 -13.45 10.76
C ASN A 160 -15.31 -12.13 10.10
N THR A 161 -16.36 -11.47 10.60
CA THR A 161 -16.83 -10.17 10.09
C THR A 161 -16.22 -8.99 10.81
N ASN A 162 -15.65 -9.22 12.01
CA ASN A 162 -14.97 -8.21 12.80
C ASN A 162 -13.52 -8.64 13.08
N ILE A 163 -12.63 -7.64 13.19
CA ILE A 163 -11.25 -7.82 13.59
C ILE A 163 -10.90 -6.97 14.80
N THR A 164 -9.91 -7.41 15.55
CA THR A 164 -9.21 -6.65 16.59
C THR A 164 -7.73 -6.61 16.25
N ILE A 165 -7.04 -5.65 16.86
CA ILE A 165 -5.59 -5.62 16.89
C ILE A 165 -5.13 -6.01 18.29
N GLU A 166 -4.22 -6.98 18.35
CA GLU A 166 -3.62 -7.47 19.60
C GLU A 166 -2.09 -7.40 19.53
N TRP A 167 -1.45 -7.28 20.70
CA TRP A 167 0.01 -7.19 20.79
C TRP A 167 0.67 -8.54 20.56
N ASN A 168 1.59 -8.62 19.60
CA ASN A 168 2.38 -9.79 19.18
C ASN A 168 1.62 -11.01 18.63
N TYR A 169 0.51 -11.42 19.23
CA TYR A 169 -0.25 -12.60 18.80
C TYR A 169 -1.71 -12.49 19.23
N CYS A 170 -2.57 -13.27 18.60
CA CYS A 170 -3.99 -13.36 18.94
C CYS A 170 -4.18 -14.21 20.18
N LYS A 171 -4.45 -13.58 21.33
CA LYS A 171 -4.75 -14.28 22.59
C LYS A 171 -6.02 -15.10 22.50
N SER A 172 -6.96 -14.67 21.65
CA SER A 172 -8.17 -15.43 21.31
C SER A 172 -7.88 -16.72 20.53
N GLY A 173 -6.69 -16.86 19.92
CA GLY A 173 -6.32 -18.00 19.10
C GLY A 173 -6.79 -17.94 17.64
N ASN A 174 -7.43 -16.83 17.22
CA ASN A 174 -8.03 -16.70 15.89
C ASN A 174 -7.30 -15.65 15.01
N PRO A 175 -6.12 -15.97 14.43
CA PRO A 175 -5.39 -15.02 13.61
C PRO A 175 -5.98 -14.84 12.22
N VAL A 176 -5.92 -13.60 11.71
CA VAL A 176 -6.24 -13.29 10.31
C VAL A 176 -5.12 -13.77 9.40
N ARG A 177 -5.50 -14.44 8.29
CA ARG A 177 -4.56 -15.05 7.32
C ARG A 177 -4.74 -14.57 5.89
N TRP A 178 -5.24 -13.34 5.70
CA TRP A 178 -5.53 -12.82 4.37
C TRP A 178 -4.30 -12.85 3.44
N PRO A 179 -4.46 -13.24 2.16
CA PRO A 179 -3.39 -13.23 1.16
C PRO A 179 -3.23 -11.82 0.58
N VAL A 180 -2.79 -10.86 1.41
CA VAL A 180 -2.62 -9.45 1.01
C VAL A 180 -1.44 -9.32 0.05
N LEU A 181 -1.67 -8.62 -1.07
CA LEU A 181 -0.70 -8.35 -2.12
C LEU A 181 -0.15 -6.92 -2.01
N LYS A 182 -1.04 -5.95 -1.80
CA LYS A 182 -0.77 -4.51 -1.71
C LYS A 182 -1.91 -3.83 -0.95
N GLY A 183 -1.78 -2.54 -0.72
CA GLY A 183 -2.89 -1.73 -0.22
C GLY A 183 -2.48 -0.28 -0.03
N PHE A 184 -3.46 0.50 0.41
CA PHE A 184 -3.25 1.88 0.82
C PHE A 184 -4.23 2.24 1.93
N VAL A 185 -3.95 3.35 2.60
CA VAL A 185 -4.80 4.01 3.57
C VAL A 185 -5.17 5.38 3.05
N THR A 186 -6.44 5.74 3.18
CA THR A 186 -6.92 7.10 2.95
C THR A 186 -8.28 7.29 3.61
N ASP A 187 -8.58 8.52 4.00
CA ASP A 187 -9.83 8.87 4.70
C ASP A 187 -10.10 7.96 5.91
N GLY A 188 -9.04 7.61 6.66
CA GLY A 188 -9.12 6.80 7.88
C GLY A 188 -9.49 5.33 7.67
N LYS A 189 -9.26 4.78 6.47
CA LYS A 189 -9.58 3.38 6.15
C LYS A 189 -8.43 2.68 5.44
N PHE A 190 -8.21 1.42 5.82
CA PHE A 190 -7.39 0.49 5.06
C PHE A 190 -8.16 -0.05 3.86
N TYR A 191 -7.48 -0.13 2.72
CA TYR A 191 -7.91 -0.82 1.52
C TYR A 191 -6.82 -1.82 1.12
N LEU A 192 -6.93 -3.06 1.61
CA LEU A 192 -5.94 -4.10 1.37
C LEU A 192 -6.36 -4.99 0.21
N PHE A 193 -5.60 -4.95 -0.88
CA PHE A 193 -5.76 -5.77 -2.05
C PHE A 193 -5.24 -7.18 -1.78
N GLY A 194 -6.14 -8.12 -1.54
CA GLY A 194 -5.81 -9.54 -1.46
C GLY A 194 -6.01 -10.27 -2.78
N GLU A 195 -5.63 -11.53 -2.85
CA GLU A 195 -5.79 -12.36 -4.05
C GLU A 195 -7.24 -12.40 -4.59
N TYR A 196 -8.23 -12.48 -3.69
CA TYR A 196 -9.64 -12.65 -4.05
C TYR A 196 -10.51 -11.42 -3.79
N TYR A 197 -10.20 -10.69 -2.72
CA TYR A 197 -11.00 -9.60 -2.21
C TYR A 197 -10.14 -8.41 -1.83
N ILE A 198 -10.78 -7.26 -1.79
CA ILE A 198 -10.27 -6.05 -1.17
C ILE A 198 -10.87 -6.00 0.24
N TYR A 199 -10.01 -6.08 1.24
CA TYR A 199 -10.38 -6.00 2.66
C TYR A 199 -10.40 -4.53 3.06
N ILE A 200 -11.55 -4.08 3.56
CA ILE A 200 -11.78 -2.67 3.89
C ILE A 200 -12.21 -2.58 5.35
N PHE A 201 -11.46 -1.82 6.14
CA PHE A 201 -11.75 -1.61 7.56
C PHE A 201 -11.18 -0.28 8.03
N ASP A 202 -11.66 0.19 9.18
CA ASP A 202 -11.30 1.47 9.76
C ASP A 202 -9.86 1.44 10.31
N GLU A 203 -9.09 2.50 10.05
CA GLU A 203 -7.71 2.64 10.52
C GLU A 203 -7.61 2.71 12.04
N ASN A 204 -8.66 3.18 12.73
CA ASN A 204 -8.70 3.23 14.19
C ASN A 204 -8.55 1.85 14.86
N VAL A 205 -8.74 0.74 14.14
CA VAL A 205 -8.42 -0.61 14.65
C VAL A 205 -6.98 -0.66 15.16
N PHE A 206 -6.06 0.07 14.53
CA PHE A 206 -4.66 0.12 14.91
C PHE A 206 -4.42 0.94 16.20
N HIS A 207 -5.19 2.01 16.40
CA HIS A 207 -5.04 2.91 17.55
C HIS A 207 -5.81 2.45 18.79
N LYS A 208 -6.80 1.56 18.64
CA LYS A 208 -7.66 1.08 19.73
C LYS A 208 -7.60 -0.43 19.88
N GLN A 209 -6.55 -0.91 20.56
CA GLN A 209 -6.35 -2.34 20.81
C GLN A 209 -7.55 -3.00 21.49
N GLY A 210 -7.85 -4.23 21.07
CA GLY A 210 -8.95 -5.04 21.62
C GLY A 210 -10.35 -4.56 21.27
N VAL A 211 -10.52 -3.42 20.60
CA VAL A 211 -11.83 -2.95 20.13
C VAL A 211 -12.15 -3.60 18.78
N PRO A 212 -13.32 -4.24 18.60
CA PRO A 212 -13.69 -4.88 17.35
C PRO A 212 -14.10 -3.87 16.29
N TYR A 213 -13.62 -4.07 15.06
CA TYR A 213 -13.95 -3.28 13.88
C TYR A 213 -14.43 -4.17 12.76
N GLN A 214 -15.50 -3.74 12.08
CA GLN A 214 -16.05 -4.49 10.96
C GLN A 214 -15.11 -4.47 9.75
N VAL A 215 -14.95 -5.64 9.13
CA VAL A 215 -14.27 -5.81 7.85
C VAL A 215 -15.31 -6.00 6.75
N LYS A 216 -15.15 -5.25 5.66
CA LYS A 216 -15.93 -5.42 4.44
C LYS A 216 -15.04 -6.05 3.37
N ASN A 217 -15.49 -7.18 2.83
CA ASN A 217 -14.85 -7.82 1.69
C ASN A 217 -15.53 -7.33 0.42
N ARG A 218 -14.75 -6.83 -0.54
CA ARG A 218 -15.27 -6.37 -1.83
C ARG A 218 -14.52 -7.01 -2.97
N SER A 219 -15.24 -7.52 -3.96
CA SER A 219 -14.59 -8.00 -5.19
C SER A 219 -14.02 -6.83 -5.98
N TYR A 220 -12.95 -7.09 -6.73
CA TYR A 220 -12.32 -6.13 -7.64
C TYR A 220 -13.30 -5.46 -8.60
N ASN A 221 -14.20 -6.23 -9.24
CA ASN A 221 -15.19 -5.70 -10.19
C ASN A 221 -16.19 -4.71 -9.59
N TYR A 222 -16.44 -4.79 -8.28
CA TYR A 222 -17.33 -3.86 -7.57
C TYR A 222 -16.58 -2.68 -6.96
N PHE A 223 -15.29 -2.82 -6.73
CA PHE A 223 -14.46 -1.75 -6.17
C PHE A 223 -13.98 -0.78 -7.24
N PHE A 224 -13.42 -1.28 -8.35
CA PHE A 224 -12.93 -0.43 -9.42
C PHE A 224 -14.07 0.02 -10.34
N ASN A 225 -14.11 1.31 -10.62
CA ASN A 225 -14.95 1.90 -11.65
C ASN A 225 -14.08 2.64 -12.67
N CYS A 226 -14.13 2.20 -13.92
CA CYS A 226 -13.35 2.79 -14.99
C CYS A 226 -14.12 3.90 -15.71
N ALA A 227 -15.46 3.89 -15.62
CA ALA A 227 -16.25 5.04 -16.03
C ALA A 227 -15.97 6.19 -15.04
N GLY A 228 -15.88 7.43 -15.55
CA GLY A 228 -15.87 8.63 -14.70
C GLY A 228 -17.14 8.72 -13.83
N ILE A 229 -17.37 9.85 -13.15
CA ILE A 229 -18.62 10.05 -12.38
C ILE A 229 -19.81 9.72 -13.30
N ILE A 230 -20.56 8.67 -12.97
CA ILE A 230 -21.76 8.30 -13.71
C ILE A 230 -22.89 9.16 -13.14
N PRO A 231 -23.55 10.00 -13.96
CA PRO A 231 -24.76 10.69 -13.52
C PRO A 231 -25.81 9.68 -13.03
N PRO A 232 -26.69 10.06 -12.08
CA PRO A 232 -27.71 9.16 -11.59
C PRO A 232 -28.58 8.66 -12.77
N GLY A 233 -28.61 7.34 -12.98
CA GLY A 233 -29.47 6.69 -13.99
C GLY A 233 -28.77 5.89 -15.09
N GLN A 234 -27.44 5.84 -15.15
CA GLN A 234 -26.74 4.98 -16.12
C GLN A 234 -25.97 3.84 -15.46
N VAL A 235 -26.15 2.63 -15.99
CA VAL A 235 -25.36 1.44 -15.66
C VAL A 235 -24.41 1.21 -16.81
N ILE A 236 -23.10 1.19 -16.56
CA ILE A 236 -22.15 0.65 -17.55
C ILE A 236 -21.25 -0.36 -16.84
N SER A 237 -21.30 -1.59 -17.36
CA SER A 237 -20.31 -2.62 -17.13
C SER A 237 -19.13 -2.40 -18.07
N SER A 238 -17.96 -2.08 -17.54
CA SER A 238 -16.72 -2.29 -18.26
C SER A 238 -15.62 -2.61 -17.26
N SER A 239 -14.98 -3.76 -17.44
CA SER A 239 -13.79 -4.15 -16.67
C SER A 239 -12.64 -3.19 -16.97
N CYS A 240 -11.91 -2.77 -15.94
CA CYS A 240 -10.74 -1.93 -16.14
C CYS A 240 -9.64 -2.80 -16.75
N LYS A 241 -9.02 -2.31 -17.83
CA LYS A 241 -7.74 -2.80 -18.32
C LYS A 241 -6.66 -1.83 -17.88
#